data_AF-A0A6C0B9R6-F1
#
_entry.id   AF-A0A6C0B9R6-F1
#
_cell.length_a   1.000
_cell.length_b   1.000
_cell.length_c   1.000
_cell.angle_alpha   90.00
_cell.angle_beta   90.00
_cell.angle_gamma   90.00
#
_symmetry.space_group_name_H-M   'P 1'
#
loop_
_entity.id
_entity.type
_entity.pdbx_description
1 polymer ?
#
loop_
_entity_poly.entity_id
_entity_poly.type
_entity_poly.pdbx_seq_one_letter_code
_entity_poly.pdbx_strand_id
1 'polypeptide(L)' 'MEKENVEKVEEEKPKEVKLTEIPIVDENVALNVIVSFLNLGQRRGVFNIEESAKIWECIRKFQRS' A
#
# COMPACT_ATOMS: atom_id res chain seq x y z
N MET A 1 -44.10 -6.78 -21.09
CA MET A 1 -43.11 -5.68 -21.00
C MET A 1 -42.14 -6.08 -19.91
N GLU A 2 -41.21 -6.96 -20.28
CA GLU A 2 -40.13 -7.43 -19.42
C GLU A 2 -39.12 -6.28 -19.34
N LYS A 3 -38.84 -5.80 -18.12
CA LYS A 3 -37.80 -4.80 -17.90
C LYS A 3 -36.51 -5.57 -17.63
N GLU A 4 -35.64 -5.60 -18.62
CA GLU A 4 -34.27 -6.13 -18.49
C GLU A 4 -33.50 -5.39 -17.41
N ASN A 5 -32.93 -6.19 -16.51
CA ASN A 5 -31.95 -5.82 -15.51
C ASN A 5 -30.59 -5.60 -16.20
N VAL A 6 -30.15 -4.35 -16.31
CA VAL A 6 -28.79 -4.03 -16.78
C VAL A 6 -27.89 -3.89 -15.56
N GLU A 7 -27.27 -5.00 -15.17
CA GLU A 7 -26.13 -5.00 -14.24
C GLU A 7 -24.95 -4.29 -14.90
N LYS A 8 -24.61 -3.14 -14.36
CA LYS A 8 -23.45 -2.34 -14.75
C LYS A 8 -22.21 -2.96 -14.11
N VAL A 9 -21.42 -3.68 -14.90
CA VAL A 9 -20.09 -4.17 -14.50
C VAL A 9 -19.18 -2.95 -14.35
N GLU A 10 -18.90 -2.53 -13.12
CA GLU A 10 -17.87 -1.53 -12.82
C GLU A 10 -16.49 -2.18 -13.00
N GLU A 11 -15.75 -1.75 -14.02
CA GLU A 11 -14.32 -2.01 -14.16
C GLU A 11 -13.61 -1.50 -12.90
N GLU A 12 -13.12 -2.42 -12.08
CA GLU A 12 -12.24 -2.13 -10.95
C GLU A 12 -10.92 -1.54 -11.48
N LYS A 13 -10.86 -0.21 -11.58
CA LYS A 13 -9.57 0.49 -11.65
C LYS A 13 -8.73 0.00 -10.47
N PRO A 14 -7.45 -0.37 -10.67
CA PRO A 14 -6.60 -0.81 -9.57
C PRO A 14 -6.62 0.29 -8.51
N LYS A 15 -7.26 0.00 -7.37
CA LYS A 15 -7.31 0.92 -6.24
C LYS A 15 -5.86 1.22 -5.89
N GLU A 16 -5.44 2.48 -6.05
CA GLU A 16 -4.17 2.94 -5.52
C GLU A 16 -4.24 2.79 -3.99
N VAL A 17 -3.80 1.64 -3.49
CA VAL A 17 -3.71 1.39 -2.06
C VAL A 17 -2.61 2.31 -1.54
N LYS A 18 -2.99 3.26 -0.69
CA LYS A 18 -2.02 4.11 -0.02
C LYS A 18 -1.18 3.25 0.93
N LEU A 19 0.12 3.17 0.67
CA LEU A 19 1.07 2.40 1.46
C LEU A 19 1.11 2.84 2.94
N THR A 20 0.72 4.09 3.22
CA THR A 20 0.64 4.65 4.57
C THR A 20 -0.48 4.06 5.43
N GLU A 21 -1.55 3.54 4.80
CA GLU A 21 -2.73 3.01 5.49
C GLU A 21 -2.63 1.51 5.81
N ILE A 22 -1.58 0.84 5.30
CA ILE A 22 -1.40 -0.60 5.50
C ILE A 22 -0.98 -0.89 6.95
N PRO A 23 -1.71 -1.72 7.72
CA PRO A 23 -1.33 -2.05 9.09
C PRO A 23 -0.10 -2.96 9.13
N ILE A 24 0.92 -2.60 9.91
CA ILE A 24 2.16 -3.39 10.02
C ILE A 24 2.04 -4.40 11.16
N VAL A 25 1.39 -5.54 10.87
CA VAL A 25 1.12 -6.59 11.85
C VAL A 25 2.33 -7.47 12.11
N ASP A 26 3.01 -7.91 11.05
CA ASP A 26 4.12 -8.86 11.09
C ASP A 26 5.31 -8.38 10.23
N GLU A 27 6.41 -9.13 10.29
CA GLU A 27 7.64 -8.87 9.54
C GLU A 27 7.44 -9.04 8.03
N ASN A 28 6.58 -9.97 7.59
CA ASN A 28 6.33 -10.22 6.18
C ASN A 28 5.62 -9.02 5.51
N VAL A 29 4.60 -8.48 6.18
CA VAL A 29 3.89 -7.27 5.77
C VAL A 29 4.84 -6.08 5.80
N ALA A 30 5.65 -5.93 6.85
CA ALA A 30 6.66 -4.87 6.92
C ALA A 30 7.63 -4.92 5.71
N LEU A 31 8.10 -6.12 5.35
CA LEU A 31 8.99 -6.30 4.20
C LEU A 31 8.31 -5.92 2.88
N ASN A 32 7.10 -6.42 2.65
CA ASN A 32 6.33 -6.14 1.44
C ASN A 32 6.05 -4.64 1.28
N VAL A 33 5.77 -3.94 2.39
CA VAL A 33 5.54 -2.50 2.40
C VAL A 33 6.84 -1.73 2.13
N ILE A 34 7.98 -2.13 2.71
CA ILE A 34 9.29 -1.51 2.41
C ILE A 34 9.65 -1.66 0.93
N VAL A 35 9.45 -2.83 0.33
CA VAL A 35 9.70 -3.06 -1.10
C VAL A 35 8.79 -2.18 -1.97
N SER A 36 7.54 -2.02 -1.56
CA SER A 36 6.60 -1.13 -2.25
C SER A 36 7.03 0.34 -2.17
N PHE A 37 7.51 0.79 -1.00
CA PHE A 37 8.10 2.12 -0.84
C PHE A 37 9.39 2.28 -1.65
N LEU A 38 10.23 1.26 -1.78
CA LEU A 38 11.42 1.32 -2.62
C LEU A 38 11.06 1.57 -4.09
N ASN A 39 10.05 0.87 -4.61
CA ASN A 39 9.55 1.08 -5.96
C ASN A 39 8.97 2.49 -6.16
N LEU A 40 8.29 3.03 -5.14
CA LEU A 40 7.80 4.41 -5.15
C LEU A 40 8.96 5.42 -5.15
N GLY A 41 9.97 5.17 -4.32
CA GLY A 41 11.17 5.98 -4.19
C GLY A 41 12.03 5.97 -5.46
N GLN A 42 12.09 4.87 -6.22
CA GLN A 42 12.77 4.83 -7.51
C GLN A 42 12.16 5.79 -8.54
N ARG A 43 10.84 6.00 -8.49
CA ARG A 43 10.15 6.92 -9.42
C ARG A 43 10.23 8.38 -8.98
N ARG A 44 10.15 8.64 -7.67
CA ARG A 44 10.04 10.00 -7.11
C ARG A 44 11.32 10.55 -6.49
N GLY A 45 12.25 9.70 -6.09
CA GLY A 45 13.52 10.04 -5.45
C GLY A 45 13.43 10.53 -4.00
N VAL A 46 12.21 10.76 -3.47
CA VAL A 46 11.98 11.32 -2.14
C VAL A 46 10.73 10.72 -1.51
N PHE A 47 10.72 10.64 -0.18
CA PHE A 47 9.57 10.27 0.63
C PHE A 47 9.04 11.48 1.39
N ASN A 48 7.72 11.59 1.52
CA ASN A 48 7.10 12.57 2.40
C ASN A 48 7.23 12.14 3.88
N ILE A 49 6.75 12.99 4.80
CA ILE A 49 6.87 12.73 6.24
C ILE A 49 6.04 11.52 6.67
N GLU A 50 4.83 11.34 6.13
CA GLU A 50 3.96 10.21 6.46
C GLU A 50 4.55 8.87 5.98
N GLU A 51 5.09 8.86 4.76
CA GLU A 51 5.79 7.72 4.17
C GLU A 51 7.04 7.37 4.99
N SER A 52 7.82 8.37 5.39
CA SER A 52 9.01 8.17 6.22
C SER A 52 8.66 7.60 7.60
N ALA A 53 7.59 8.09 8.23
CA ALA A 53 7.09 7.56 9.50
C ALA A 53 6.65 6.09 9.35
N LYS A 54 6.01 5.76 8.23
CA LYS A 54 5.58 4.39 7.94
C LYS A 54 6.74 3.44 7.67
N ILE A 55 7.75 3.89 6.93
CA ILE A 55 9.00 3.14 6.71
C ILE A 55 9.67 2.85 8.05
N TRP A 56 9.69 3.81 8.98
CA TRP A 56 10.24 3.60 10.31
C TRP A 56 9.46 2.55 11.13
N GLU A 57 8.12 2.56 11.05
CA GLU A 57 7.28 1.51 11.67
C GLU A 57 7.66 0.11 11.17
N CYS A 58 7.88 -0.01 9.86
CA CYS A 58 8.31 -1.27 9.24
C CYS A 58 9.70 -1.69 9.73
N ILE A 59 10.67 -0.77 9.76
CA ILE A 59 12.04 -1.04 10.23
C ILE A 59 12.05 -1.50 11.69
N ARG A 60 11.22 -0.91 12.55
CA ARG A 60 11.16 -1.29 13.98
C ARG A 60 10.75 -2.74 14.21
N LYS A 61 10.05 -3.39 13.26
CA LYS A 61 9.74 -4.83 13.36
C LYS A 61 11.00 -5.69 13.29
N PHE A 62 12.00 -5.28 12.53
CA PHE A 62 13.25 -6.01 12.34
C PHE A 62 14.35 -5.67 13.37
N GLN A 63 14.17 -4.61 14.15
CA GLN A 63 15.15 -4.16 15.15
C GLN A 63 15.09 -4.94 16.48
N ARG A 64 14.18 -5.91 16.62
CA ARG A 64 14.14 -6.86 17.74
C ARG A 64 14.89 -8.14 17.36
N SER A 65 16.21 -8.02 17.22
CA SER A 65 17.14 -9.15 17.13
C SER A 65 18.20 -9.03 18.21
#